data_AF-A0A661Z0R3-F1
#
_entry.id   AF-A0A661Z0R3-F1
#
_cell.length_a   1.000
_cell.length_b   1.000
_cell.length_c   1.000
_cell.angle_alpha   90.00
_cell.angle_beta   90.00
_cell.angle_gamma   90.00
#
_symmetry.space_group_name_H-M   'P 1'
#
loop_
_entity.id
_entity.type
_entity.pdbx_description
1 polymer ?
#
loop_
_entity_poly.entity_id
_entity_poly.type
_entity_poly.pdbx_seq_one_letter_code
_entity_poly.pdbx_strand_id
1 'polypeptide(L)'
;MGKIEKFLAKPVEVTIGGEKFMITPFTVEDLPAILKLGSDNKEEAAQATKEMIMKVMKQIDPEATEEQITQVSIEYLTDIMNAIAKVNNLPMDEARAKLIQELKKK
;
A
#
# COMPACT_ATOMS: atom_id res chain seq x y z
N MET A 1 -18.45 22.11 -11.78
CA MET A 1 -17.25 21.48 -11.19
C MET A 1 -16.67 22.41 -10.14
N GLY A 2 -16.61 21.93 -8.89
CA GLY A 2 -15.95 22.64 -7.80
C GLY A 2 -14.43 22.63 -7.96
N LYS A 3 -13.75 23.67 -7.47
CA LYS A 3 -12.28 23.78 -7.53
C LYS A 3 -11.54 22.62 -6.84
N ILE A 4 -12.22 21.90 -5.93
CA ILE A 4 -11.64 20.78 -5.18
C ILE A 4 -11.64 19.45 -5.97
N GLU A 5 -12.53 19.28 -6.95
CA GLU A 5 -12.70 18.02 -7.69
C GLU A 5 -11.42 17.60 -8.42
N LYS A 6 -10.59 18.56 -8.83
CA LYS A 6 -9.30 18.30 -9.49
C LYS A 6 -8.25 17.68 -8.57
N PHE A 7 -8.44 17.75 -7.25
CA PHE A 7 -7.51 17.24 -6.23
C PHE A 7 -8.00 15.94 -5.57
N LEU A 8 -9.21 15.49 -5.90
CA LEU A 8 -9.72 14.22 -5.37
C LEU A 8 -8.92 13.05 -5.94
N ALA A 9 -8.64 12.07 -5.09
CA ALA A 9 -7.96 10.84 -5.48
C ALA A 9 -8.79 10.10 -6.54
N LYS A 10 -8.16 9.76 -7.67
CA LYS A 10 -8.81 9.05 -8.78
C LYS A 10 -8.28 7.61 -8.82
N PRO A 11 -9.14 6.60 -8.98
CA PRO A 11 -8.71 5.21 -9.09
C PRO A 11 -7.73 5.01 -10.25
N VAL A 12 -6.73 4.17 -10.02
CA VAL A 12 -5.70 3.79 -10.99
C VAL A 12 -5.73 2.27 -11.17
N GLU A 13 -5.65 1.81 -12.41
CA GLU A 13 -5.57 0.37 -12.72
C GLU A 13 -4.19 -0.19 -12.32
N VAL A 14 -4.20 -1.25 -11.54
CA VAL A 14 -3.01 -2.02 -11.12
C VAL A 14 -3.22 -3.50 -11.37
N THR A 15 -2.12 -4.26 -11.41
CA THR A 15 -2.15 -5.71 -11.54
C THR A 15 -1.55 -6.34 -10.29
N ILE A 16 -2.28 -7.25 -9.66
CA ILE A 16 -1.86 -7.99 -8.46
C ILE A 16 -2.20 -9.46 -8.71
N GLY A 17 -1.23 -10.36 -8.64
CA GLY A 17 -1.46 -11.79 -8.87
C GLY A 17 -2.01 -12.12 -10.26
N GLY A 18 -1.72 -11.29 -11.27
CA GLY A 18 -2.23 -11.46 -12.64
C GLY A 18 -3.63 -10.89 -12.89
N GLU A 19 -4.33 -10.44 -11.86
CA GLU A 19 -5.65 -9.82 -11.97
C GLU A 19 -5.58 -8.28 -11.92
N LYS A 20 -6.54 -7.61 -12.57
CA LYS A 20 -6.59 -6.15 -12.66
C LYS A 20 -7.57 -5.57 -11.65
N PHE A 21 -7.13 -4.56 -10.91
CA PHE A 21 -7.93 -3.87 -9.91
C PHE A 21 -7.85 -2.36 -10.07
N MET A 22 -8.95 -1.68 -9.73
CA MET A 22 -9.00 -0.21 -9.66
C MET A 22 -8.76 0.21 -8.22
N ILE A 23 -7.59 0.76 -7.92
CA ILE A 23 -7.22 1.16 -6.56
C ILE A 23 -7.16 2.67 -6.48
N THR A 24 -7.83 3.22 -5.46
CA THR A 24 -7.82 4.64 -5.16
C THR A 24 -6.56 4.99 -4.36
N PRO A 25 -5.82 6.04 -4.75
CA PRO A 25 -4.70 6.56 -3.98
C PRO A 25 -5.09 6.93 -2.56
N PHE A 26 -4.09 6.92 -1.69
CA PHE A 26 -4.23 7.40 -0.33
C PHE A 26 -4.60 8.88 -0.31
N THR A 27 -5.37 9.26 0.69
CA THR A 27 -5.89 10.60 0.88
C THR A 27 -5.30 11.23 2.14
N VAL A 28 -5.75 12.44 2.48
CA VAL A 28 -5.34 13.10 3.73
C VAL A 28 -5.71 12.30 4.98
N GLU A 29 -6.69 11.39 4.90
CA GLU A 29 -7.05 10.49 6.00
C GLU A 29 -5.94 9.47 6.32
N ASP A 30 -5.10 9.14 5.35
CA ASP A 30 -4.03 8.14 5.46
C ASP A 30 -2.69 8.72 5.94
N LEU A 31 -2.62 10.04 6.10
CA LEU A 31 -1.41 10.75 6.49
C LEU A 31 -0.74 10.17 7.76
N PRO A 32 -1.48 9.75 8.81
CA PRO A 32 -0.86 9.13 9.98
C PRO A 32 -0.06 7.86 9.66
N ALA A 33 -0.59 6.98 8.80
CA ALA A 33 0.10 5.75 8.39
C ALA A 33 1.31 6.08 7.52
N ILE A 34 1.18 7.03 6.60
CA ILE A 34 2.26 7.47 5.71
C ILE A 34 3.43 8.06 6.51
N LEU A 35 3.17 8.86 7.54
CA LEU A 35 4.23 9.43 8.39
C LEU A 35 4.98 8.35 9.18
N LYS A 36 4.25 7.35 9.67
CA LYS A 36 4.83 6.25 10.46
C LYS A 36 5.69 5.29 9.64
N LEU A 37 5.52 5.22 8.31
CA LEU A 37 6.40 4.43 7.44
C LEU A 37 7.86 4.84 7.52
N GLY A 38 8.11 6.13 7.69
CA GLY A 38 9.45 6.70 7.83
C GLY A 38 9.98 6.69 9.26
N SER A 39 9.25 6.10 10.22
CA SER A 39 9.66 6.05 11.63
C SER A 39 10.92 5.20 11.78
N ASP A 40 11.85 5.64 12.63
CA ASP A 40 13.02 4.86 13.05
C ASP A 40 12.61 3.66 13.93
N ASN A 41 11.38 3.68 14.47
CA ASN A 41 10.81 2.56 15.20
C ASN A 41 10.29 1.50 14.22
N LYS A 42 11.00 0.37 14.16
CA LYS A 42 10.67 -0.76 13.26
C LYS A 42 9.27 -1.33 13.47
N GLU A 43 8.76 -1.30 14.71
CA GLU A 43 7.41 -1.81 15.02
C GLU A 43 6.34 -0.87 14.48
N GLU A 44 6.54 0.44 14.60
CA GLU A 44 5.65 1.45 14.03
C GLU A 44 5.64 1.41 12.49
N ALA A 45 6.82 1.26 11.88
CA ALA A 45 6.94 1.14 10.43
C ALA A 45 6.28 -0.14 9.90
N ALA A 46 6.42 -1.26 10.62
CA ALA A 46 5.75 -2.52 10.28
C ALA A 46 4.22 -2.40 10.41
N GLN A 47 3.72 -1.79 11.48
CA GLN A 47 2.30 -1.56 11.69
C GLN A 47 1.71 -0.64 10.61
N ALA A 48 2.42 0.44 10.25
CA ALA A 48 2.03 1.33 9.16
C ALA A 48 1.97 0.60 7.80
N THR A 49 2.94 -0.28 7.55
CA THR A 49 2.96 -1.12 6.35
C THR A 49 1.74 -2.05 6.32
N LYS A 50 1.42 -2.70 7.45
CA LYS A 50 0.22 -3.54 7.58
C LYS A 50 -1.06 -2.74 7.32
N GLU A 51 -1.20 -1.55 7.90
CA GLU A 51 -2.36 -0.67 7.72
C GLU A 51 -2.60 -0.31 6.24
N MET A 52 -1.55 0.05 5.51
CA MET A 52 -1.66 0.34 4.08
C MET A 52 -2.05 -0.88 3.24
N ILE A 53 -1.44 -2.04 3.52
CA ILE A 53 -1.79 -3.28 2.83
C ILE A 53 -3.26 -3.62 3.10
N MET A 54 -3.70 -3.54 4.36
CA MET A 54 -5.11 -3.76 4.72
C MET A 54 -6.04 -2.83 3.95
N LYS A 55 -5.69 -1.53 3.86
CA LYS A 55 -6.50 -0.57 3.11
C LYS A 55 -6.61 -0.93 1.64
N VAL A 56 -5.52 -1.32 0.98
CA VAL A 56 -5.55 -1.72 -0.43
C VAL A 56 -6.31 -3.02 -0.64
N MET A 57 -6.08 -4.03 0.21
CA MET A 57 -6.81 -5.31 0.10
C MET A 57 -8.31 -5.14 0.35
N LYS A 58 -8.72 -4.26 1.26
CA LYS A 58 -10.12 -3.88 1.47
C LYS A 58 -10.75 -3.15 0.30
N GLN A 59 -9.97 -2.49 -0.56
CA GLN A 59 -10.49 -1.91 -1.81
C GLN A 59 -10.72 -2.98 -2.88
N ILE A 60 -9.94 -4.06 -2.85
CA ILE A 60 -10.10 -5.21 -3.76
C ILE A 60 -11.30 -6.05 -3.33
N ASP A 61 -11.35 -6.39 -2.04
CA ASP A 61 -12.44 -7.16 -1.44
C ASP A 61 -12.86 -6.50 -0.11
N PRO A 62 -13.96 -5.72 -0.11
CA PRO A 62 -14.48 -5.08 1.10
C PRO A 62 -14.90 -6.07 2.19
N GLU A 63 -15.28 -7.29 1.82
CA GLU A 63 -15.78 -8.33 2.74
C GLU A 63 -14.63 -9.12 3.39
N ALA A 64 -13.44 -9.11 2.80
CA ALA A 64 -12.27 -9.81 3.33
C ALA A 64 -11.98 -9.45 4.79
N THR A 65 -11.84 -10.44 5.67
CA THR A 65 -11.53 -10.22 7.08
C THR A 65 -10.06 -9.82 7.27
N GLU A 66 -9.74 -9.20 8.41
CA GLU A 66 -8.34 -8.92 8.75
C GLU A 66 -7.49 -10.21 8.79
N GLU A 67 -8.07 -11.30 9.31
CA GLU A 67 -7.42 -12.62 9.33
C GLU A 67 -7.09 -13.12 7.92
N GLN A 68 -8.01 -12.98 6.96
CA GLN A 68 -7.75 -13.35 5.57
C GLN A 68 -6.63 -12.50 4.95
N ILE A 69 -6.64 -11.19 5.21
CA ILE A 69 -5.64 -10.27 4.66
C ILE A 69 -4.24 -10.55 5.25
N THR A 70 -4.14 -10.87 6.54
CA THR A 70 -2.85 -11.18 7.17
C THR A 70 -2.25 -12.52 6.74
N GLN A 71 -3.05 -13.39 6.11
CA GLN A 71 -2.63 -14.65 5.54
C GLN A 71 -2.27 -14.56 4.04
N VAL A 72 -2.31 -13.36 3.45
CA VAL A 72 -1.85 -13.16 2.07
C VAL A 72 -0.41 -13.63 1.93
N SER A 73 -0.19 -14.53 0.97
CA SER A 73 1.11 -15.11 0.68
C SER A 73 2.14 -14.04 0.33
N ILE A 74 3.36 -14.22 0.84
CA ILE A 74 4.48 -13.30 0.60
C ILE A 74 4.83 -13.16 -0.90
N GLU A 75 4.43 -14.13 -1.72
CA GLU A 75 4.59 -14.08 -3.18
C GLU A 75 3.86 -12.88 -3.80
N TYR A 76 2.68 -12.52 -3.29
CA TYR A 76 1.89 -11.39 -3.77
C TYR A 76 2.26 -10.08 -3.09
N LEU A 77 3.02 -10.12 -2.00
CA LEU A 77 3.41 -8.92 -1.26
C LEU A 77 4.19 -7.94 -2.15
N THR A 78 5.05 -8.45 -3.04
CA THR A 78 5.79 -7.60 -3.98
C THR A 78 4.85 -6.87 -4.94
N ASP A 79 3.84 -7.55 -5.47
CA ASP A 79 2.87 -6.95 -6.38
C ASP A 79 1.99 -5.92 -5.68
N ILE A 80 1.55 -6.22 -4.45
CA ILE A 80 0.77 -5.30 -3.63
C ILE A 80 1.58 -4.04 -3.33
N MET A 81 2.85 -4.18 -2.94
CA MET A 81 3.73 -3.03 -2.67
C MET A 81 4.01 -2.22 -3.95
N ASN A 82 4.19 -2.87 -5.09
CA ASN A 82 4.32 -2.17 -6.38
C ASN A 82 3.04 -1.44 -6.77
N ALA A 83 1.87 -2.03 -6.52
CA ALA A 83 0.57 -1.40 -6.73
C ALA A 83 0.40 -0.15 -5.84
N ILE A 84 0.70 -0.27 -4.54
CA ILE A 84 0.71 0.86 -3.60
C ILE A 84 1.63 1.97 -4.10
N ALA A 85 2.86 1.64 -4.50
CA ALA A 85 3.81 2.63 -5.00
C ALA A 85 3.32 3.31 -6.28
N LYS A 86 2.82 2.54 -7.24
CA LYS A 86 2.28 3.04 -8.52
C LYS A 86 1.10 3.98 -8.31
N VAL A 87 0.13 3.58 -7.49
CA VAL A 87 -1.10 4.35 -7.25
C VAL A 87 -0.78 5.67 -6.54
N ASN A 88 0.18 5.66 -5.61
CA ASN A 88 0.54 6.83 -4.81
C ASN A 88 1.69 7.65 -5.39
N ASN A 89 2.19 7.31 -6.58
CA ASN A 89 3.37 7.91 -7.19
C ASN A 89 4.58 7.96 -6.25
N LEU A 90 4.74 6.93 -5.40
CA LEU A 90 5.90 6.83 -4.53
C LEU A 90 7.11 6.41 -5.37
N PRO A 91 8.29 7.04 -5.17
CA PRO A 91 9.50 6.64 -5.87
C PRO A 91 9.82 5.18 -5.50
N MET A 92 9.76 4.29 -6.51
CA MET A 92 9.96 2.85 -6.31
C MET A 92 11.37 2.51 -5.82
N ASP A 93 12.37 3.38 -5.99
CA ASP A 93 13.76 3.02 -5.74
C ASP A 93 14.15 3.02 -4.26
N GLU A 94 13.75 4.00 -3.44
CA GLU A 94 14.22 4.07 -2.05
C GLU A 94 13.46 3.13 -1.10
N ALA A 95 12.13 3.06 -1.21
CA ALA A 95 11.30 2.23 -0.34
C ALA A 95 11.53 0.74 -0.62
N ARG A 96 11.62 0.34 -1.89
CA ARG A 96 11.85 -1.04 -2.30
C ARG A 96 13.29 -1.50 -2.02
N ALA A 97 14.29 -0.64 -2.21
CA ALA A 97 15.68 -0.98 -1.91
C ALA A 97 15.91 -1.25 -0.43
N LYS A 98 15.35 -0.41 0.47
CA LYS A 98 15.44 -0.63 1.92
C LYS A 98 14.73 -1.93 2.34
N LEU A 99 13.50 -2.15 1.86
CA LEU A 99 12.69 -3.30 2.27
C LEU A 99 13.24 -4.64 1.75
N ILE A 100 13.72 -4.69 0.51
CA ILE A 100 14.39 -5.88 -0.06
C ILE A 100 15.74 -6.14 0.64
N GLN A 101 16.50 -5.10 0.99
CA GLN A 101 17.75 -5.28 1.74
C GLN A 101 17.52 -5.83 3.15
N GLU A 102 16.45 -5.43 3.84
CA GLU A 102 16.14 -5.96 5.16
C GLU A 102 15.63 -7.41 5.11
N LEU A 103 14.83 -7.76 4.11
CA LEU A 103 14.31 -9.13 3.95
C LEU A 103 15.37 -10.15 3.50
N LYS A 104 16.37 -9.74 2.70
CA LYS A 104 17.49 -10.61 2.27
C LYS A 104 18.55 -10.86 3.35
N LYS A 105 18.51 -10.13 4.47
CA LYS A 105 19.45 -10.28 5.60
C LYS A 105 18.97 -11.27 6.67
N LYS A 106 17.76 -11.81 6.53
CA LYS A 106 17.28 -12.97 7.29
C LYS A 106 17.46 -14.23 6.45
#